data_AF-A0A9P5U4R3-F1
#
_entry.id   AF-A0A9P5U4R3-F1
#
_cell.length_a   1.000
_cell.length_b   1.000
_cell.length_c   1.000
_cell.angle_alpha   90.00
_cell.angle_beta   90.00
_cell.angle_gamma   90.00
#
_symmetry.space_group_name_H-M   'P 1'
#
loop_
_entity.id
_entity.type
_entity.pdbx_description
1 polymer ?
#
loop_
_entity_poly.entity_id
_entity_poly.type
_entity_poly.pdbx_seq_one_letter_code
_entity_poly.pdbx_strand_id
1 'polypeptide(L)'
;SGSVLFLYDWMLILPVELDVVWSKKLRPLDVLYIIQQYMPFLDTIGIPFLILNLLAVGFMEPIMEPNTCHILFTISGFILMMRTWALWEKDIRLTIGLPIFFVMCWTPTLYMLHVGCVVLMSARLMFLLVWVILLVYEAVLLTLMLIPGIHYCV
;
A
#
# COMPACT_ATOMS: atom_id res chain seq x y z
N SER A 1 18.49 5.72 -11.96
CA SER A 1 18.46 7.05 -12.61
C SER A 1 17.08 7.74 -12.61
N GLY A 2 15.98 7.09 -12.18
CA GLY A 2 14.67 7.75 -12.00
C GLY A 2 14.49 8.42 -10.63
N SER A 3 15.14 7.91 -9.57
CA SER A 3 15.00 8.42 -8.20
C SER A 3 15.50 9.86 -8.02
N VAL A 4 16.51 10.27 -8.79
CA VAL A 4 17.07 11.63 -8.75
C VAL A 4 16.10 12.65 -9.36
N LEU A 5 15.40 12.27 -10.42
CA LEU A 5 14.40 13.10 -11.09
C LEU A 5 13.17 13.30 -10.19
N PHE A 6 12.75 12.22 -9.51
CA PHE A 6 11.67 12.27 -8.52
C PHE A 6 12.01 13.14 -7.30
N LEU A 7 13.24 13.05 -6.79
CA LEU A 7 13.73 13.91 -5.71
C LEU A 7 13.79 15.38 -6.15
N TYR A 8 14.18 15.65 -7.38
CA TYR A 8 14.27 17.00 -7.93
C TYR A 8 12.89 17.65 -8.05
N ASP A 9 11.91 16.95 -8.63
CA ASP A 9 10.53 17.43 -8.73
C ASP A 9 9.90 17.62 -7.35
N TRP A 10 10.20 16.74 -6.40
CA TRP A 10 9.74 16.86 -5.02
C TRP A 10 10.31 18.10 -4.33
N MET A 11 11.61 18.36 -4.45
CA MET A 11 12.25 19.54 -3.85
C MET A 11 11.69 20.85 -4.43
N LEU A 12 11.29 20.84 -5.70
CA LEU A 12 10.75 22.01 -6.37
C LEU A 12 9.32 22.37 -5.90
N ILE A 13 8.50 21.35 -5.60
CA ILE A 13 7.08 21.53 -5.24
C ILE A 13 6.87 21.84 -3.75
N LEU A 14 7.75 21.32 -2.89
CA LEU A 14 7.70 21.39 -1.43
C LEU A 14 7.52 22.82 -0.85
N PRO A 15 8.29 23.85 -1.28
CA PRO A 15 8.15 25.20 -0.70
C PRO A 15 6.80 25.83 -1.04
N VAL A 16 6.24 25.53 -2.21
CA VAL A 16 4.92 26.04 -2.64
C VAL A 16 3.80 25.33 -1.85
N GLU A 17 3.94 24.03 -1.60
CA GLU A 17 2.96 23.28 -0.80
C GLU A 17 2.95 23.65 0.67
N LEU A 18 4.12 23.92 1.27
CA LEU A 18 4.20 24.37 2.66
C LEU A 18 3.44 25.68 2.87
N ASP A 19 3.61 26.66 1.99
CA ASP A 19 2.92 27.94 2.13
C ASP A 19 1.41 27.87 1.83
N VAL A 20 0.98 26.99 0.93
CA VAL A 20 -0.43 26.91 0.50
C VAL A 20 -1.25 25.95 1.38
N VAL A 21 -0.69 24.80 1.76
CA VAL A 21 -1.41 23.75 2.48
C VAL A 21 -1.31 23.93 3.99
N TRP A 22 -0.13 24.27 4.53
CA TRP A 22 0.05 24.40 5.99
C TRP A 22 -0.46 25.73 6.55
N SER A 23 -0.68 26.72 5.70
CA SER A 23 -1.25 28.02 6.08
C SER A 23 -2.78 28.04 6.07
N LYS A 24 -3.44 27.01 5.52
CA LYS A 24 -4.91 26.89 5.44
C LYS A 24 -5.46 25.78 6.33
N LYS A 25 -6.74 25.90 6.70
CA LYS A 25 -7.49 24.86 7.42
C LYS A 25 -7.55 23.59 6.56
N LEU A 26 -6.79 22.58 6.96
CA LEU A 26 -6.66 21.31 6.23
C LEU A 26 -8.03 20.63 6.07
N ARG A 27 -8.44 20.41 4.82
CA ARG A 27 -9.59 19.56 4.49
C ARG A 27 -9.09 18.12 4.35
N PRO A 28 -9.95 17.10 4.54
CA PRO A 28 -9.55 15.70 4.41
C PRO A 28 -8.94 15.35 3.04
N LEU A 29 -9.27 16.11 1.99
CA LEU A 29 -8.67 15.99 0.66
C LEU A 29 -7.20 16.44 0.63
N ASP A 30 -6.88 17.51 1.35
CA ASP A 30 -5.54 18.08 1.38
C ASP A 30 -4.58 17.14 2.17
N VAL A 31 -5.11 16.45 3.19
CA VAL A 31 -4.39 15.40 3.95
C VAL A 31 -4.14 14.16 3.09
N LEU A 32 -5.13 13.73 2.32
CA LEU A 32 -4.99 12.57 1.43
C LEU A 32 -3.94 12.82 0.33
N TYR A 33 -3.92 14.04 -0.20
CA TYR A 33 -2.93 14.48 -1.18
C TYR A 33 -1.50 14.40 -0.61
N ILE A 34 -1.29 14.90 0.62
CA ILE A 34 -0.01 14.76 1.33
C ILE A 34 0.36 13.28 1.48
N ILE A 35 -0.55 12.43 1.96
CA ILE A 35 -0.28 10.99 2.15
C ILE A 35 0.20 10.33 0.85
N GLN A 36 -0.39 10.69 -0.29
CA GLN A 36 -0.03 10.13 -1.60
C GLN A 36 1.35 10.58 -2.07
N GLN A 37 1.76 11.80 -1.78
CA GLN A 37 3.06 12.32 -2.16
C GLN A 37 4.21 11.67 -1.39
N TYR A 38 3.99 11.35 -0.10
CA TYR A 38 4.99 10.69 0.74
C TYR A 38 4.96 9.15 0.66
N MET A 39 3.89 8.58 0.11
CA MET A 39 3.72 7.13 -0.11
C MET A 39 4.92 6.45 -0.80
N PRO A 40 5.41 6.89 -1.97
CA PRO A 40 6.51 6.21 -2.66
C PRO A 40 7.80 6.17 -1.82
N PHE A 41 8.04 7.17 -0.97
CA PHE A 41 9.19 7.18 -0.06
C PHE A 41 9.04 6.17 1.09
N LEU A 42 7.83 5.98 1.61
CA LEU A 42 7.54 4.97 2.63
C LEU A 42 7.72 3.55 2.06
N ASP A 43 7.22 3.29 0.85
CA ASP A 43 7.33 1.97 0.21
C ASP A 43 8.76 1.64 -0.23
N THR A 44 9.51 2.62 -0.77
CA THR A 44 10.86 2.37 -1.32
C THR A 44 12.01 2.54 -0.32
N ILE A 45 11.86 3.39 0.70
CA ILE A 45 12.93 3.68 1.67
C ILE A 45 12.50 3.22 3.06
N GLY A 46 11.30 3.59 3.50
CA GLY A 46 10.82 3.30 4.86
C GLY A 46 10.75 1.81 5.18
N ILE A 47 10.06 1.04 4.34
CA ILE A 47 9.86 -0.41 4.55
C ILE A 47 11.19 -1.18 4.45
N PRO A 48 12.04 -1.00 3.41
CA PRO A 48 13.30 -1.73 3.32
C PRO A 48 14.31 -1.32 4.40
N PHE A 49 14.33 -0.05 4.80
CA PHE A 49 15.20 0.42 5.89
C PHE A 49 14.76 -0.14 7.24
N LEU A 50 13.45 -0.20 7.52
CA LEU A 50 12.92 -0.83 8.73
C LEU A 50 13.27 -2.33 8.77
N ILE A 51 13.09 -3.04 7.65
CA ILE A 51 13.46 -4.45 7.52
C ILE A 51 14.97 -4.63 7.74
N LEU A 52 15.80 -3.77 7.14
CA LEU A 52 17.26 -3.84 7.26
C LEU A 52 17.74 -3.55 8.69
N ASN A 53 17.16 -2.56 9.38
CA ASN A 53 17.50 -2.26 10.77
C ASN A 53 17.04 -3.37 11.71
N LEU A 54 15.87 -3.95 11.47
CA LEU A 54 15.38 -5.11 12.23
C LEU A 54 16.31 -6.32 12.02
N LEU A 55 16.80 -6.51 10.79
CA LEU A 55 17.75 -7.58 10.42
C LEU A 55 19.17 -7.35 10.98
N ALA A 56 19.57 -6.09 11.21
CA ALA A 56 20.89 -5.72 11.72
C ALA A 56 21.02 -5.84 13.26
N VAL A 57 19.90 -5.75 14.00
CA VAL A 57 19.88 -5.82 15.47
C VAL A 57 19.70 -7.26 15.99
N GLY A 58 19.27 -8.21 15.14
CA GLY A 58 19.02 -9.61 15.51
C GLY A 58 20.02 -10.58 14.90
N PHE A 59 20.75 -11.28 15.77
CA PHE A 59 21.51 -12.51 15.48
C PHE A 59 20.76 -13.45 14.52
N MET A 60 21.51 -14.08 13.61
CA MET A 60 21.18 -15.25 12.79
C MET A 60 19.87 -15.97 13.18
N GLU A 61 18.75 -15.55 12.57
CA GLU A 61 17.58 -16.32 12.12
C GLU A 61 16.48 -15.33 11.68
N PRO A 62 15.80 -15.53 10.54
CA PRO A 62 14.76 -14.62 10.07
C PRO A 62 13.46 -14.88 10.85
N ILE A 63 13.44 -14.57 12.14
CA ILE A 63 12.22 -14.58 12.93
C ILE A 63 11.62 -13.18 12.85
N MET A 64 11.19 -12.79 11.65
CA MET A 64 10.12 -11.81 11.59
C MET A 64 8.93 -12.47 12.28
N GLU A 65 8.57 -11.99 13.46
CA GLU A 65 7.33 -12.39 14.11
C GLU A 65 6.21 -12.27 13.06
N PRO A 66 5.45 -13.35 12.78
CA PRO A 66 4.55 -13.40 11.62
C PRO A 66 3.53 -12.24 11.61
N ASN A 67 3.23 -11.70 12.78
CA ASN A 67 2.39 -10.52 12.96
C ASN A 67 2.98 -9.24 12.34
N THR A 68 4.28 -8.99 12.45
CA THR A 68 4.90 -7.74 11.97
C THR A 68 4.95 -7.71 10.44
N CYS A 69 5.24 -8.84 9.80
CA CYS A 69 5.22 -8.96 8.34
C CYS A 69 3.79 -8.76 7.78
N HIS A 70 2.79 -9.32 8.47
CA HIS A 70 1.39 -9.18 8.08
C HIS A 70 0.89 -7.73 8.19
N ILE A 71 1.19 -7.04 9.29
CA ILE A 71 0.78 -5.63 9.49
C ILE A 71 1.31 -4.75 8.35
N LEU A 72 2.59 -4.92 7.99
CA LEU A 72 3.19 -4.15 6.89
C LEU A 72 2.49 -4.45 5.54
N PHE A 73 2.12 -5.71 5.29
CA PHE A 73 1.40 -6.09 4.07
C PHE A 73 -0.04 -5.55 4.03
N THR A 74 -0.71 -5.44 5.20
CA THR A 74 -2.05 -4.83 5.30
C THR A 74 -1.99 -3.33 5.06
N ILE A 75 -0.97 -2.68 5.58
CA ILE A 75 -0.76 -1.25 5.37
C ILE A 75 -0.51 -0.98 3.89
N SER A 76 0.39 -1.71 3.22
CA SER A 76 0.65 -1.49 1.78
C SER A 76 -0.60 -1.70 0.92
N GLY A 77 -1.35 -2.78 1.16
CA GLY A 77 -2.59 -3.07 0.42
C GLY A 77 -3.69 -2.02 0.64
N PHE A 78 -3.79 -1.46 1.84
CA PHE A 78 -4.72 -0.38 2.15
C PHE A 78 -4.32 0.94 1.48
N ILE A 79 -3.01 1.25 1.44
CA ILE A 79 -2.56 2.48 0.78
C ILE A 79 -2.79 2.38 -0.74
N LEU A 80 -2.52 1.22 -1.35
CA LEU A 80 -2.79 0.99 -2.77
C LEU A 80 -4.28 1.16 -3.11
N MET A 81 -5.16 0.69 -2.22
CA MET A 81 -6.60 0.92 -2.29
C MET A 81 -6.93 2.42 -2.26
N MET A 82 -6.42 3.16 -1.28
CA MET A 82 -6.67 4.60 -1.14
C MET A 82 -6.23 5.38 -2.40
N ARG A 83 -5.14 4.95 -3.05
CA ARG A 83 -4.66 5.53 -4.31
C ARG A 83 -5.62 5.28 -5.48
N THR A 84 -6.11 4.05 -5.66
CA THR A 84 -7.10 3.76 -6.71
C THR A 84 -8.38 4.57 -6.55
N TRP A 85 -8.85 4.73 -5.30
CA TRP A 85 -10.06 5.50 -5.00
C TRP A 85 -9.94 6.98 -5.38
N ALA A 86 -8.79 7.58 -5.11
CA ALA A 86 -8.57 8.99 -5.39
C ALA A 86 -8.45 9.29 -6.89
N LEU A 87 -7.90 8.36 -7.68
CA LEU A 87 -7.78 8.50 -9.15
C LEU A 87 -9.13 8.56 -9.88
N TRP A 88 -10.20 8.08 -9.24
CA TRP A 88 -11.54 8.04 -9.82
C TRP A 88 -12.45 9.20 -9.44
N GLU A 89 -11.85 10.33 -9.05
CA GLU A 89 -12.57 11.55 -8.66
C GLU A 89 -13.71 11.29 -7.65
N LYS A 90 -13.57 10.25 -6.81
CA LYS A 90 -14.50 9.87 -5.75
C LYS A 90 -15.86 9.35 -6.24
N ASP A 91 -15.88 8.59 -7.35
CA ASP A 91 -17.08 7.88 -7.76
C ASP A 91 -17.67 7.04 -6.62
N ILE A 92 -18.95 7.27 -6.30
CA ILE A 92 -19.63 6.62 -5.15
C ILE A 92 -19.66 5.09 -5.29
N ARG A 93 -19.70 4.59 -6.52
CA ARG A 93 -19.69 3.16 -6.84
C ARG A 93 -18.37 2.50 -6.45
N LEU A 94 -17.25 3.17 -6.70
CA LEU A 94 -15.91 2.70 -6.30
C LEU A 94 -15.65 2.94 -4.81
N THR A 95 -16.18 4.03 -4.24
CA THR A 95 -16.10 4.31 -2.80
C THR A 95 -16.69 3.18 -1.95
N ILE A 96 -17.73 2.50 -2.44
CA ILE A 96 -18.37 1.37 -1.76
C ILE A 96 -17.80 0.03 -2.23
N GLY A 97 -17.56 -0.16 -3.53
CA GLY A 97 -17.09 -1.43 -4.07
C GLY A 97 -15.66 -1.80 -3.63
N LEU A 98 -14.77 -0.82 -3.54
CA LEU A 98 -13.36 -1.03 -3.22
C LEU A 98 -13.12 -1.52 -1.77
N PRO A 99 -13.74 -0.96 -0.71
CA PRO A 99 -13.60 -1.50 0.65
C PRO A 99 -14.23 -2.89 0.79
N ILE A 100 -15.33 -3.16 0.07
CA ILE A 100 -15.93 -4.50 0.05
C ILE A 100 -14.93 -5.50 -0.55
N PHE A 101 -14.30 -5.16 -1.67
CA PHE A 101 -13.29 -5.99 -2.30
C PHE A 101 -12.07 -6.21 -1.40
N PHE A 102 -11.59 -5.16 -0.71
CA PHE A 102 -10.52 -5.25 0.28
C PHE A 102 -10.87 -6.26 1.38
N VAL A 103 -12.03 -6.11 2.04
CA VAL A 103 -12.44 -7.01 3.12
C VAL A 103 -12.61 -8.45 2.62
N MET A 104 -13.16 -8.65 1.41
CA MET A 104 -13.31 -9.98 0.81
C MET A 104 -11.97 -10.68 0.56
N CYS A 105 -10.94 -9.96 0.10
CA CYS A 105 -9.60 -10.52 -0.13
C CYS A 105 -8.80 -10.71 1.16
N TRP A 106 -9.00 -9.85 2.17
CA TRP A 106 -8.24 -9.88 3.43
C TRP A 106 -8.82 -10.84 4.48
N THR A 107 -10.13 -11.08 4.50
CA THR A 107 -10.76 -11.98 5.47
C THR A 107 -10.24 -13.44 5.40
N PRO A 108 -10.07 -14.05 4.21
CA PRO A 108 -9.46 -15.37 4.08
C PRO A 108 -8.03 -15.41 4.61
N THR A 109 -7.25 -14.35 4.38
CA THR A 109 -5.86 -14.23 4.84
C THR A 109 -5.77 -14.18 6.36
N LEU A 110 -6.65 -13.40 7.01
CA LEU A 110 -6.75 -13.32 8.46
C LEU A 110 -7.21 -14.64 9.09
N TYR A 111 -8.21 -15.28 8.48
CA TYR A 111 -8.73 -16.56 8.94
C TYR A 111 -7.66 -17.66 8.87
N MET A 112 -6.93 -17.73 7.75
CA MET A 112 -5.83 -18.67 7.57
C MET A 112 -4.65 -18.41 8.51
N LEU A 113 -4.37 -17.15 8.86
CA LEU A 113 -3.31 -16.82 9.82
C LEU A 113 -3.67 -17.30 11.23
N HIS A 114 -4.92 -17.10 11.66
CA HIS A 114 -5.39 -17.54 12.97
C HIS A 114 -5.39 -19.07 13.10
N VAL A 115 -5.84 -19.77 12.05
CA VAL A 115 -5.89 -21.25 12.00
C VAL A 115 -4.49 -21.85 11.74
N GLY A 116 -3.66 -21.16 10.95
CA GLY A 116 -2.35 -21.62 10.50
C GLY A 116 -1.31 -21.75 11.60
N CYS A 117 -1.45 -21.03 12.71
CA CYS A 117 -0.61 -21.20 13.91
C CYS A 117 -0.71 -22.63 14.51
N VAL A 118 -1.80 -23.37 14.22
CA VAL A 118 -2.04 -24.74 14.68
C VAL A 118 -1.56 -25.82 13.68
N VAL A 119 -1.31 -25.45 12.41
CA VAL A 119 -1.02 -26.40 11.31
C VAL A 119 0.31 -26.06 10.62
N LEU A 120 1.36 -25.78 11.39
CA LEU A 120 2.73 -25.67 10.85
C LEU A 120 3.28 -27.08 10.54
N MET A 121 3.01 -27.59 9.33
CA MET A 121 3.98 -28.45 8.59
C MET A 121 3.60 -28.82 7.14
N SER A 122 2.36 -28.64 6.63
CA SER A 122 1.94 -29.40 5.41
C SER A 122 1.16 -28.72 4.29
N ALA A 123 1.01 -27.39 4.22
CA ALA A 123 0.10 -26.79 3.22
C ALA A 123 0.77 -25.78 2.24
N ARG A 124 1.73 -26.24 1.41
CA ARG A 124 2.24 -25.45 0.27
C ARG A 124 1.11 -24.91 -0.64
N LEU A 125 0.03 -25.68 -0.78
CA LEU A 125 -1.15 -25.31 -1.56
C LEU A 125 -1.91 -24.11 -0.99
N MET A 126 -2.07 -24.02 0.34
CA MET A 126 -2.80 -22.91 0.95
C MET A 126 -2.03 -21.60 0.87
N PHE A 127 -0.70 -21.64 1.05
CA PHE A 127 0.15 -20.48 0.83
C PHE A 127 0.06 -19.99 -0.62
N LEU A 128 0.08 -20.91 -1.59
CA LEU A 128 -0.11 -20.58 -3.02
C LEU A 128 -1.45 -19.90 -3.29
N LEU A 129 -2.55 -20.38 -2.70
CA LEU A 129 -3.87 -19.78 -2.90
C LEU A 129 -3.95 -18.35 -2.35
N VAL A 130 -3.42 -18.09 -1.16
CA VAL A 130 -3.35 -16.73 -0.58
C VAL A 130 -2.51 -15.82 -1.47
N TRP A 131 -1.35 -16.30 -1.94
CA TRP A 131 -0.50 -15.55 -2.85
C TRP A 131 -1.19 -15.21 -4.17
N VAL A 132 -1.94 -16.15 -4.76
CA VAL A 132 -2.71 -15.91 -5.99
C VAL A 132 -3.82 -14.89 -5.75
N ILE A 133 -4.54 -14.96 -4.63
CA ILE A 133 -5.57 -13.96 -4.28
C ILE A 133 -4.96 -12.56 -4.16
N LEU A 134 -3.79 -12.44 -3.56
CA LEU A 134 -3.07 -11.17 -3.44
C LEU A 134 -2.59 -10.64 -4.79
N LEU A 135 -2.05 -11.49 -5.65
CA LEU A 135 -1.66 -11.10 -7.01
C LEU A 135 -2.85 -10.63 -7.84
N VAL A 136 -4.00 -11.31 -7.73
CA VAL A 136 -5.24 -10.90 -8.39
C VAL A 136 -5.71 -9.55 -7.85
N TYR A 137 -5.66 -9.35 -6.54
CA TYR A 137 -6.01 -8.07 -5.91
C TYR A 137 -5.15 -6.91 -6.45
N GLU A 138 -3.82 -7.07 -6.45
CA GLU A 138 -2.89 -6.09 -7.01
C GLU A 138 -3.14 -5.84 -8.50
N ALA A 139 -3.37 -6.89 -9.30
CA ALA A 139 -3.67 -6.76 -10.72
C ALA A 139 -4.98 -6.00 -10.98
N VAL A 140 -6.02 -6.23 -10.18
CA VAL A 140 -7.30 -5.50 -10.26
C VAL A 140 -7.10 -4.03 -9.90
N LEU A 141 -6.33 -3.73 -8.84
CA LEU A 141 -6.04 -2.34 -8.49
C LEU A 141 -5.21 -1.63 -9.56
N LEU A 142 -4.21 -2.28 -10.14
CA LEU A 142 -3.38 -1.71 -11.20
C LEU A 142 -4.17 -1.47 -12.49
N THR A 143 -5.01 -2.43 -12.89
CA THR A 143 -5.91 -2.25 -14.04
C THR A 143 -6.92 -1.16 -13.80
N LEU A 144 -7.41 -1.01 -12.56
CA LEU A 144 -8.14 0.18 -12.18
C LEU A 144 -7.25 1.41 -12.40
N MET A 145 -6.11 1.59 -11.73
CA MET A 145 -5.29 2.82 -11.90
C MET A 145 -4.98 3.19 -13.36
N LEU A 146 -4.86 2.20 -14.25
CA LEU A 146 -4.58 2.40 -15.66
C LEU A 146 -5.71 3.11 -16.44
N ILE A 147 -6.98 2.84 -16.14
CA ILE A 147 -8.13 3.38 -16.89
C ILE A 147 -8.18 4.92 -16.88
N PRO A 148 -8.19 5.61 -15.71
CA PRO A 148 -8.18 7.07 -15.66
C PRO A 148 -6.89 7.62 -16.25
N GLY A 149 -5.75 6.94 -16.05
CA GLY A 149 -4.47 7.34 -16.64
C GLY A 149 -4.50 7.47 -18.17
N ILE A 150 -5.23 6.58 -18.85
CA ILE A 150 -5.43 6.64 -20.31
C ILE A 150 -6.40 7.77 -20.69
N HIS A 151 -7.46 7.98 -19.91
CA HIS A 151 -8.46 9.03 -20.17
C HIS A 151 -7.89 10.45 -20.11
N TYR A 152 -6.86 10.71 -19.29
CA TYR A 152 -6.19 12.02 -19.25
C TYR A 152 -5.15 12.23 -20.36
N CYS A 153 -4.78 11.18 -21.12
CA CYS A 153 -3.81 11.26 -22.22
C CYS A 153 -4.44 11.43 -23.62
N VAL A 154 -5.77 11.33 -23.75
CA VAL A 154 -6.54 11.50 -24.99
C VAL A 154 -7.31 12.81 -24.93
#